data_AF-A0A969HEM8-F1
#
_entry.id   AF-A0A969HEM8-F1
#
_cell.length_a   1.000
_cell.length_b   1.000
_cell.length_c   1.000
_cell.angle_alpha   90.00
_cell.angle_beta   90.00
_cell.angle_gamma   90.00
#
_symmetry.space_group_name_H-M   'P 1'
#
loop_
_entity.id
_entity.type
_entity.pdbx_description
1 polymer ?
#
loop_
_entity_poly.entity_id
_entity_poly.type
_entity_poly.pdbx_seq_one_letter_code
_entity_poly.pdbx_strand_id
1 'polypeptide(L)'
;MVLTAGPANAQPVLHTLHENKVLRSTQPLWDQKAETNGKSVILQRRPMRLDLFYLVTAWATEPEDEHRLLGRCLVALSRYSHLPEELTPEWFKTKSKPIPLTIAQEEHLKSPQPADLWSALENKWRPAFTCLVTVELDLYQPFSLPLVQHREVAVGQSANPGRRQLTAEPPAGHFWTIGGNLHTDRPLEEIGLRLIETGQDIPVLPEGRFVVSKLKAGDYTLEIRFKDSPPRRHKIVVPAADYEIVV
;
A
#
# COMPACT_ATOMS: atom_id res chain seq x y z
N MET A 1 18.70 -22.22 -5.17
CA MET A 1 19.70 -22.96 -4.37
C MET A 1 19.78 -24.37 -4.90
N VAL A 2 20.73 -24.65 -5.79
CA VAL A 2 21.13 -26.05 -6.09
C VAL A 2 22.47 -26.20 -5.40
N LEU A 3 22.48 -26.84 -4.23
CA LEU A 3 23.72 -27.23 -3.57
C LEU A 3 24.33 -28.33 -4.45
N THR A 4 25.26 -27.97 -5.33
CA THR A 4 26.00 -28.89 -6.19
C THR A 4 27.43 -28.99 -5.67
N ALA A 5 27.75 -30.07 -4.97
CA ALA A 5 29.12 -30.55 -4.78
C ALA A 5 29.09 -31.96 -4.15
N GLY A 6 29.14 -32.99 -5.00
CA GLY A 6 29.33 -34.39 -4.59
C GLY A 6 28.24 -35.36 -5.09
N PRO A 7 28.42 -36.68 -4.86
CA PRO A 7 27.43 -37.71 -5.21
C PRO A 7 26.14 -37.61 -4.38
N ALA A 8 26.14 -36.80 -3.32
CA ALA A 8 24.97 -36.52 -2.50
C ALA A 8 24.57 -35.05 -2.61
N ASN A 9 23.29 -34.79 -2.93
CA ASN A 9 22.78 -33.43 -3.16
C ASN A 9 21.46 -33.22 -2.42
N ALA A 10 21.31 -32.05 -1.77
CA ALA A 10 20.05 -31.60 -1.20
C ALA A 10 19.40 -30.57 -2.13
N GLN A 11 18.11 -30.76 -2.46
CA GLN A 11 17.37 -29.93 -3.40
C GLN A 11 16.05 -29.46 -2.79
N PRO A 12 15.80 -28.13 -2.76
CA PRO A 12 14.50 -27.59 -2.40
C PRO A 12 13.55 -27.67 -3.61
N VAL A 13 12.38 -28.27 -3.41
CA VAL A 13 11.31 -28.35 -4.41
C VAL A 13 10.14 -27.48 -3.96
N LEU A 14 9.71 -26.52 -4.80
CA LEU A 14 8.49 -25.75 -4.54
C LEU A 14 7.29 -26.66 -4.79
N HIS A 15 6.50 -26.94 -3.77
CA HIS A 15 5.34 -27.85 -3.91
C HIS A 15 4.00 -27.11 -3.85
N THR A 16 3.92 -25.99 -3.15
CA THR A 16 2.68 -25.22 -3.01
C THR A 16 2.98 -23.74 -2.80
N LEU A 17 2.07 -22.89 -3.28
CA LEU A 17 2.14 -21.44 -3.19
C LEU A 17 0.76 -20.90 -2.79
N HIS A 18 0.73 -20.05 -1.76
CA HIS A 18 -0.50 -19.44 -1.28
C HIS A 18 -0.34 -17.93 -1.12
N GLU A 19 -1.43 -17.17 -1.33
CA GLU A 19 -1.50 -15.79 -0.84
C GLU A 19 -1.51 -15.80 0.69
N ASN A 20 -0.63 -15.02 1.32
CA ASN A 20 -0.61 -14.86 2.76
C ASN A 20 -1.77 -13.98 3.20
N LYS A 21 -2.85 -14.62 3.66
CA LYS A 21 -4.09 -13.93 4.08
C LYS A 21 -3.96 -13.19 5.41
N VAL A 22 -3.03 -13.59 6.28
CA VAL A 22 -2.79 -12.92 7.58
C VAL A 22 -2.12 -11.57 7.36
N LEU A 23 -1.16 -11.53 6.44
CA LEU A 23 -0.46 -10.32 6.04
C LEU A 23 -1.19 -9.53 4.94
N ARG A 24 -2.32 -10.04 4.45
CA ARG A 24 -3.21 -9.31 3.57
C ARG A 24 -3.89 -8.21 4.39
N SER A 25 -3.41 -6.99 4.20
CA SER A 25 -4.01 -5.83 4.86
C SER A 25 -5.47 -5.66 4.42
N THR A 26 -6.38 -5.60 5.39
CA THR A 26 -7.82 -5.55 5.16
C THR A 26 -8.34 -4.18 4.73
N GLN A 27 -7.53 -3.11 4.68
CA GLN A 27 -7.92 -1.77 4.21
C GLN A 27 -6.73 -0.78 4.11
N PRO A 28 -6.77 0.22 3.21
CA PRO A 28 -7.19 0.17 1.81
C PRO A 28 -6.13 -0.52 0.92
N LEU A 29 -6.54 -1.05 -0.24
CA LEU A 29 -5.62 -1.66 -1.22
C LEU A 29 -4.58 -0.67 -1.76
N TRP A 30 -4.88 0.62 -1.70
CA TRP A 30 -4.11 1.68 -2.32
C TRP A 30 -3.50 2.58 -1.24
N ASP A 31 -2.18 2.73 -1.29
CA ASP A 31 -1.49 3.80 -0.60
C ASP A 31 -1.51 5.04 -1.51
N GLN A 32 -1.79 6.21 -0.90
CA GLN A 32 -1.77 7.49 -1.58
C GLN A 32 -0.57 8.28 -1.09
N LYS A 33 0.25 8.76 -2.01
CA LYS A 33 1.35 9.67 -1.69
C LYS A 33 1.19 10.94 -2.51
N ALA A 34 1.25 12.10 -1.86
CA ALA A 34 1.32 13.37 -2.57
C ALA A 34 2.58 13.41 -3.44
N GLU A 35 2.43 13.80 -4.69
CA GLU A 35 3.56 14.05 -5.58
C GLU A 35 4.21 15.39 -5.23
N THR A 36 5.51 15.54 -5.51
CA THR A 36 6.29 16.76 -5.18
C THR A 36 5.70 18.03 -5.79
N ASN A 37 4.91 17.91 -6.86
CA ASN A 37 4.26 19.03 -7.53
C ASN A 37 3.00 19.56 -6.82
N GLY A 38 2.51 18.90 -5.75
CA GLY A 38 1.31 19.30 -5.01
C GLY A 38 -0.04 19.14 -5.75
N LYS A 39 -0.01 18.84 -7.05
CA LYS A 39 -1.17 18.84 -7.95
C LYS A 39 -1.66 17.45 -8.32
N SER A 40 -0.89 16.43 -7.99
CA SER A 40 -1.23 15.04 -8.23
C SER A 40 -0.92 14.15 -7.04
N VAL A 41 -1.60 13.01 -7.01
CA VAL A 41 -1.41 11.94 -6.04
C VAL A 41 -0.94 10.70 -6.78
N ILE A 42 0.11 10.08 -6.27
CA ILE A 42 0.55 8.77 -6.71
C ILE A 42 -0.27 7.75 -5.96
N LEU A 43 -1.02 6.95 -6.71
CA LEU A 43 -1.71 5.77 -6.20
C LEU A 43 -0.83 4.55 -6.45
N GLN A 44 -0.44 3.87 -5.37
CA GLN A 44 0.26 2.61 -5.44
C GLN A 44 -0.55 1.53 -4.73
N ARG A 45 -0.75 0.40 -5.40
CA ARG A 45 -1.39 -0.74 -4.77
C ARG A 45 -0.38 -1.44 -3.86
N ARG A 46 -0.81 -1.79 -2.65
CA ARG A 46 0.03 -2.57 -1.73
C ARG A 46 0.45 -3.89 -2.38
N PRO A 47 1.71 -4.31 -2.19
CA PRO A 47 2.20 -5.55 -2.77
C PRO A 47 1.45 -6.75 -2.20
N MET A 48 1.22 -7.75 -3.05
CA MET A 48 0.68 -9.03 -2.64
C MET A 48 1.77 -9.82 -1.91
N ARG A 49 1.43 -10.47 -0.79
CA ARG A 49 2.36 -11.34 -0.07
C ARG A 49 2.06 -12.79 -0.40
N LEU A 50 3.09 -13.52 -0.82
CA LEU A 50 3.00 -14.91 -1.21
C LEU A 50 3.87 -15.76 -0.27
N ASP A 51 3.28 -16.84 0.21
CA ASP A 51 3.95 -17.89 0.98
C ASP A 51 4.36 -19.02 0.02
N LEU A 52 5.67 -19.22 -0.11
CA LEU A 52 6.28 -20.25 -0.95
C LEU A 52 6.68 -21.43 -0.07
N PHE A 53 6.00 -22.56 -0.23
CA PHE A 53 6.28 -23.76 0.55
C PHE A 53 7.22 -24.67 -0.22
N TYR A 54 8.47 -24.76 0.26
CA TYR A 54 9.48 -25.67 -0.24
C TYR A 54 9.54 -26.94 0.60
N LEU A 55 9.73 -28.07 -0.08
CA LEU A 55 10.09 -29.34 0.53
C LEU A 55 11.59 -29.56 0.25
N VAL A 56 12.41 -29.59 1.31
CA VAL A 56 13.84 -29.85 1.18
C VAL A 56 14.07 -31.34 1.37
N THR A 57 14.53 -32.00 0.31
CA THR A 57 14.90 -33.42 0.32
C THR A 57 16.38 -33.59 -0.05
N ALA A 58 16.96 -34.72 0.29
CA ALA A 58 18.34 -35.06 -0.05
C ALA A 58 18.41 -36.45 -0.67
N TRP A 59 19.40 -36.62 -1.54
CA TRP A 59 19.69 -37.89 -2.17
C TRP A 59 21.13 -38.29 -1.91
N ALA A 60 21.34 -39.54 -1.52
CA ALA A 60 22.65 -40.17 -1.36
C ALA A 60 22.55 -41.66 -1.70
N THR A 61 23.70 -42.34 -1.78
CA THR A 61 23.73 -43.79 -2.01
C THR A 61 23.20 -44.56 -0.80
N GLU A 62 23.56 -44.12 0.40
CA GLU A 62 23.13 -44.73 1.67
C GLU A 62 22.07 -43.87 2.37
N PRO A 63 20.99 -44.46 2.93
CA PRO A 63 19.95 -43.71 3.65
C PRO A 63 20.48 -42.93 4.86
N GLU A 64 21.54 -43.42 5.52
CA GLU A 64 22.17 -42.71 6.64
C GLU A 64 22.78 -41.38 6.18
N ASP A 65 23.36 -41.35 4.98
CA ASP A 65 23.92 -40.13 4.40
C ASP A 65 22.81 -39.14 4.00
N GLU A 66 21.65 -39.62 3.54
CA GLU A 66 20.47 -38.78 3.31
C GLU A 66 20.06 -38.06 4.62
N HIS A 67 19.98 -38.80 5.73
CA HIS A 67 19.66 -38.23 7.05
C HIS A 67 20.72 -37.26 7.55
N ARG A 68 22.01 -37.60 7.42
CA ARG A 68 23.12 -36.72 7.84
C ARG A 68 23.13 -35.43 7.03
N LEU A 69 22.91 -35.50 5.72
CA LEU A 69 22.86 -34.35 4.84
C LEU A 69 21.67 -33.45 5.16
N LEU A 70 20.47 -34.02 5.34
CA LEU A 70 19.29 -33.27 5.75
C LEU A 70 19.46 -32.60 7.12
N GLY A 71 20.01 -33.30 8.09
CA GLY A 71 20.28 -32.74 9.42
C GLY A 71 21.23 -31.54 9.36
N ARG A 72 22.28 -31.62 8.52
CA ARG A 72 23.19 -30.49 8.29
C ARG A 72 22.50 -29.32 7.60
N CYS A 73 21.68 -29.58 6.58
CA CYS A 73 20.90 -28.54 5.91
C CYS A 73 19.91 -27.86 6.87
N LEU A 74 19.24 -28.63 7.72
CA LEU A 74 18.33 -28.11 8.73
C LEU A 74 19.07 -27.17 9.69
N VAL A 75 20.19 -27.62 10.28
CA VAL A 75 21.01 -26.79 11.19
C VAL A 75 21.54 -25.54 10.50
N ALA A 76 21.89 -25.61 9.22
CA ALA A 76 22.36 -24.45 8.47
C ALA A 76 21.24 -23.43 8.23
N LEU A 77 20.08 -23.88 7.77
CA LEU A 77 18.94 -23.00 7.45
C LEU A 77 18.30 -22.40 8.70
N SER A 78 18.21 -23.15 9.79
CA SER A 78 17.64 -22.68 11.06
C SER A 78 18.42 -21.53 11.71
N ARG A 79 19.62 -21.19 11.22
CA ARG A 79 20.39 -20.01 11.67
C ARG A 79 19.87 -18.70 11.10
N TYR A 80 19.02 -18.77 10.09
CA TYR A 80 18.52 -17.61 9.35
C TYR A 80 17.03 -17.44 9.60
N SER A 81 16.64 -16.30 10.17
CA SER A 81 15.23 -15.87 10.24
C SER A 81 14.77 -15.17 8.95
N HIS A 82 15.71 -14.78 8.11
CA HIS A 82 15.48 -14.12 6.83
C HIS A 82 16.46 -14.65 5.79
N LEU A 83 16.08 -14.62 4.52
CA LEU A 83 16.96 -15.00 3.42
C LEU A 83 18.19 -14.05 3.40
N PRO A 84 19.43 -14.58 3.43
CA PRO A 84 20.63 -13.76 3.32
C PRO A 84 20.65 -12.94 2.03
N GLU A 85 21.25 -11.76 2.09
CA GLU A 85 21.30 -10.83 0.96
C GLU A 85 22.09 -11.42 -0.22
N GLU A 86 23.14 -12.20 0.07
CA GLU A 86 23.97 -12.86 -0.95
C GLU A 86 23.19 -13.95 -1.72
N LEU A 87 22.16 -14.52 -1.09
CA LEU A 87 21.30 -15.54 -1.67
C LEU A 87 20.00 -14.95 -2.23
N THR A 88 19.75 -13.66 -2.00
CA THR A 88 18.55 -12.98 -2.46
C THR A 88 18.68 -12.65 -3.94
N PRO A 89 17.74 -13.10 -4.79
CA PRO A 89 17.77 -12.77 -6.21
C PRO A 89 17.71 -11.26 -6.46
N GLU A 90 18.36 -10.78 -7.52
CA GLU A 90 18.50 -9.34 -7.81
C GLU A 90 17.14 -8.60 -7.90
N TRP A 91 16.13 -9.24 -8.46
CA TRP A 91 14.77 -8.69 -8.56
C TRP A 91 14.07 -8.48 -7.22
N PHE A 92 14.57 -9.10 -6.14
CA PHE A 92 14.14 -8.84 -4.78
C PHE A 92 15.04 -7.89 -4.00
N LYS A 93 16.31 -7.69 -4.40
CA LYS A 93 17.24 -6.79 -3.69
C LYS A 93 16.80 -5.33 -3.73
N THR A 94 16.09 -4.92 -4.78
CA THR A 94 15.48 -3.58 -4.87
C THR A 94 14.45 -3.32 -3.76
N LYS A 95 13.97 -4.37 -3.06
CA LYS A 95 13.02 -4.22 -1.96
C LYS A 95 13.77 -4.03 -0.65
N SER A 96 13.50 -2.91 0.02
CA SER A 96 14.11 -2.55 1.31
C SER A 96 13.75 -3.46 2.50
N LYS A 97 13.03 -4.57 2.29
CA LYS A 97 12.53 -5.44 3.37
C LYS A 97 13.17 -6.82 3.29
N PRO A 98 13.66 -7.37 4.43
CA PRO A 98 14.21 -8.71 4.45
C PRO A 98 13.10 -9.74 4.18
N ILE A 99 13.45 -10.82 3.46
CA ILE A 99 12.52 -11.91 3.11
C ILE A 99 12.46 -12.90 4.28
N PRO A 100 11.34 -13.06 4.99
CA PRO A 100 11.26 -13.99 6.11
C PRO A 100 11.44 -15.45 5.67
N LEU A 101 12.13 -16.22 6.51
CA LEU A 101 12.39 -17.65 6.34
C LEU A 101 11.89 -18.41 7.56
N THR A 102 11.07 -19.43 7.35
CA THR A 102 10.54 -20.28 8.42
C THR A 102 10.82 -21.74 8.13
N ILE A 103 11.53 -22.42 9.04
CA ILE A 103 12.06 -23.77 8.82
C ILE A 103 11.36 -24.78 9.74
N ALA A 104 11.00 -25.93 9.18
CA ALA A 104 10.53 -27.13 9.87
C ALA A 104 9.39 -26.90 10.88
N GLN A 105 8.41 -26.06 10.53
CA GLN A 105 7.22 -25.84 11.36
C GLN A 105 6.12 -26.86 11.05
N GLU A 106 5.50 -27.38 12.11
CA GLU A 106 4.44 -28.40 12.04
C GLU A 106 3.19 -27.89 11.31
N GLU A 107 2.82 -26.63 11.54
CA GLU A 107 1.67 -25.98 10.92
C GLU A 107 1.71 -26.00 9.38
N HIS A 108 2.90 -26.02 8.80
CA HIS A 108 3.13 -26.02 7.36
C HIS A 108 3.06 -27.43 6.73
N LEU A 109 2.93 -28.49 7.53
CA LEU A 109 2.78 -29.88 7.06
C LEU A 109 1.32 -30.28 6.82
N LYS A 110 0.37 -29.41 7.16
CA LYS A 110 -1.04 -29.79 7.27
C LYS A 110 -1.76 -29.92 5.94
N SER A 111 -1.32 -29.29 4.85
CA SER A 111 -1.99 -29.37 3.54
C SER A 111 -1.15 -28.82 2.37
N PRO A 112 -0.83 -29.63 1.35
CA PRO A 112 -0.98 -31.09 1.29
C PRO A 112 -0.04 -31.80 2.27
N GLN A 113 -0.46 -32.95 2.82
CA GLN A 113 0.44 -33.73 3.66
C GLN A 113 1.57 -34.31 2.80
N PRO A 114 2.83 -34.31 3.26
CA PRO A 114 3.93 -34.90 2.49
C PRO A 114 3.67 -36.35 2.05
N ALA A 115 2.91 -37.11 2.84
CA ALA A 115 2.48 -38.47 2.53
C ALA A 115 1.70 -38.57 1.19
N ASP A 116 0.83 -37.60 0.94
CA ASP A 116 0.02 -37.54 -0.28
C ASP A 116 0.88 -37.15 -1.49
N LEU A 117 1.85 -36.26 -1.29
CA LEU A 117 2.82 -35.88 -2.33
C LEU A 117 3.69 -37.07 -2.75
N TRP A 118 4.14 -37.89 -1.79
CA TRP A 118 4.95 -39.07 -2.09
C TRP A 118 4.15 -40.19 -2.75
N SER A 119 2.89 -40.37 -2.37
CA SER A 119 1.99 -41.37 -2.97
C SER A 119 1.75 -41.10 -4.46
N ALA A 120 1.78 -39.83 -4.88
CA ALA A 120 1.62 -39.43 -6.28
C ALA A 120 2.90 -39.57 -7.13
N LEU A 121 4.07 -39.72 -6.52
CA LEU A 121 5.37 -39.67 -7.21
C LEU A 121 5.97 -41.05 -7.55
N GLU A 122 5.20 -42.14 -7.42
CA GLU A 122 5.66 -43.54 -7.64
C GLU A 122 6.98 -43.91 -6.93
N ASN A 123 7.37 -43.12 -5.91
CA ASN A 123 8.72 -43.14 -5.34
C ASN A 123 8.74 -43.71 -3.92
N LYS A 124 9.88 -44.28 -3.55
CA LYS A 124 10.18 -44.66 -2.17
C LYS A 124 10.10 -43.42 -1.28
N TRP A 125 9.44 -43.53 -0.14
CA TRP A 125 9.37 -42.46 0.86
C TRP A 125 10.74 -41.89 1.14
N ARG A 126 10.88 -40.55 1.03
CA ARG A 126 12.12 -39.85 1.34
C ARG A 126 11.94 -38.93 2.54
N PRO A 127 12.94 -38.88 3.43
CA PRO A 127 12.98 -37.87 4.48
C PRO A 127 13.04 -36.47 3.84
N ALA A 128 12.29 -35.54 4.43
CA ALA A 128 12.26 -34.14 4.01
C ALA A 128 11.75 -33.24 5.13
N PHE A 129 12.04 -31.95 5.05
CA PHE A 129 11.47 -30.93 5.94
C PHE A 129 10.94 -29.73 5.15
N THR A 130 10.02 -28.98 5.76
CA THR A 130 9.39 -27.81 5.14
C THR A 130 10.25 -26.56 5.32
N CYS A 131 10.26 -25.71 4.29
CA CYS A 131 10.87 -24.39 4.31
C CYS A 131 9.87 -23.41 3.69
N LEU A 132 9.39 -22.46 4.49
CA LEU A 132 8.51 -21.39 4.04
C LEU A 132 9.33 -20.12 3.77
N VAL A 133 9.12 -19.55 2.59
CA VAL A 133 9.67 -18.25 2.19
C VAL A 133 8.52 -17.31 1.88
N THR A 134 8.42 -16.18 2.58
CA THR A 134 7.35 -15.20 2.35
C THR A 134 7.87 -14.01 1.53
N VAL A 135 7.34 -13.82 0.33
CA VAL A 135 7.80 -12.79 -0.61
C VAL A 135 6.72 -11.74 -0.89
N GLU A 136 7.14 -10.49 -1.12
CA GLU A 136 6.25 -9.43 -1.62
C GLU A 136 6.32 -9.38 -3.15
N LEU A 137 5.19 -9.44 -3.84
CA LEU A 137 5.03 -9.28 -5.28
C LEU A 137 4.28 -7.97 -5.57
N ASP A 138 4.95 -7.04 -6.27
CA ASP A 138 4.27 -5.83 -6.74
C ASP A 138 3.73 -6.11 -8.14
N LEU A 139 2.41 -6.12 -8.26
CA LEU A 139 1.72 -6.44 -9.51
C LEU A 139 1.33 -5.18 -10.30
N TYR A 140 1.42 -4.00 -9.69
CA TYR A 140 0.85 -2.79 -10.24
C TYR A 140 1.87 -1.67 -10.25
N GLN A 141 2.08 -1.06 -11.42
CA GLN A 141 2.86 0.16 -11.47
C GLN A 141 2.08 1.28 -10.79
N PRO A 142 2.74 2.10 -9.94
CA PRO A 142 2.15 3.31 -9.42
C PRO A 142 1.72 4.21 -10.56
N PHE A 143 0.58 4.88 -10.43
CA PHE A 143 0.13 5.87 -11.41
C PHE A 143 -0.26 7.17 -10.73
N SER A 144 -0.02 8.28 -11.44
CA SER A 144 -0.29 9.63 -10.98
C SER A 144 -1.68 10.05 -11.45
N LEU A 145 -2.51 10.52 -10.52
CA LEU A 145 -3.81 11.12 -10.81
C LEU A 145 -3.84 12.59 -10.35
N PRO A 146 -4.56 13.46 -11.06
CA PRO A 146 -4.77 14.83 -10.59
C PRO A 146 -5.52 14.84 -9.26
N LEU A 147 -5.14 15.76 -8.37
CA LEU A 147 -5.83 15.97 -7.10
C LEU A 147 -7.21 16.59 -7.34
N VAL A 148 -8.23 16.14 -6.60
CA VAL A 148 -9.56 16.76 -6.63
C VAL A 148 -9.50 18.10 -5.89
N GLN A 149 -9.62 19.20 -6.64
CA GLN A 149 -9.51 20.58 -6.14
C GLN A 149 -10.85 21.11 -5.63
N HIS A 150 -11.93 20.77 -6.34
CA HIS A 150 -13.28 21.18 -5.99
C HIS A 150 -14.29 20.08 -6.29
N ARG A 151 -15.43 20.14 -5.60
CA ARG A 151 -16.60 19.29 -5.83
C ARG A 151 -17.82 20.17 -6.04
N GLU A 152 -18.47 19.99 -7.17
CA GLU A 152 -19.75 20.62 -7.50
C GLU A 152 -20.91 19.72 -7.06
N VAL A 153 -21.91 20.32 -6.42
CA VAL A 153 -23.15 19.64 -6.03
C VAL A 153 -24.33 20.49 -6.51
N ALA A 154 -25.12 19.91 -7.40
CA ALA A 154 -26.35 20.50 -7.92
C ALA A 154 -27.57 19.70 -7.42
N VAL A 155 -28.57 20.40 -6.90
CA VAL A 155 -29.82 19.86 -6.35
C VAL A 155 -30.99 20.61 -6.98
N GLY A 156 -31.95 19.85 -7.53
CA GLY A 156 -33.15 20.40 -8.15
C GLY A 156 -34.15 19.31 -8.49
N GLN A 157 -35.29 19.73 -9.03
CA GLN A 157 -36.28 18.81 -9.58
C GLN A 157 -35.76 18.21 -10.89
N SER A 158 -36.15 16.96 -11.18
CA SER A 158 -35.76 16.25 -12.38
C SER A 158 -36.98 15.54 -12.97
N ALA A 159 -37.36 15.90 -14.19
CA ALA A 159 -38.38 15.19 -14.94
C ALA A 159 -37.93 13.78 -15.37
N ASN A 160 -36.61 13.52 -15.42
CA ASN A 160 -36.04 12.22 -15.79
C ASN A 160 -34.83 11.82 -14.92
N PRO A 161 -35.05 11.30 -13.70
CA PRO A 161 -33.98 11.03 -12.73
C PRO A 161 -32.90 10.05 -13.23
N GLY A 162 -33.27 9.09 -14.08
CA GLY A 162 -32.33 8.11 -14.65
C GLY A 162 -31.24 8.73 -15.52
N ARG A 163 -31.50 9.91 -16.11
CA ARG A 163 -30.51 10.68 -16.89
C ARG A 163 -29.74 11.70 -16.07
N ARG A 164 -30.02 11.82 -14.76
CA ARG A 164 -29.41 12.83 -13.87
C ARG A 164 -29.50 14.26 -14.43
N GLN A 165 -30.61 14.57 -15.10
CA GLN A 165 -30.85 15.88 -15.71
C GLN A 165 -31.84 16.69 -14.86
N LEU A 166 -31.41 17.86 -14.42
CA LEU A 166 -32.27 18.77 -13.68
C LEU A 166 -33.17 19.56 -14.65
N THR A 167 -34.39 19.84 -14.22
CA THR A 167 -35.39 20.57 -15.02
C THR A 167 -35.09 22.07 -15.11
N ALA A 168 -34.36 22.63 -14.13
CA ALA A 168 -34.03 24.05 -14.07
C ALA A 168 -32.51 24.28 -14.18
N GLU A 169 -32.12 25.25 -15.00
CA GLU A 169 -30.74 25.75 -15.11
C GLU A 169 -30.73 27.28 -14.88
N PRO A 170 -30.05 27.79 -13.83
CA PRO A 170 -29.27 27.04 -12.85
C PRO A 170 -30.16 26.26 -11.84
N PRO A 171 -29.60 25.22 -11.18
CA PRO A 171 -30.28 24.46 -10.14
C PRO A 171 -30.72 25.32 -8.95
N ALA A 172 -31.79 24.92 -8.27
CA ALA A 172 -32.26 25.59 -7.05
C ALA A 172 -31.20 25.57 -5.92
N GLY A 173 -30.41 24.50 -5.84
CA GLY A 173 -29.22 24.42 -4.99
C GLY A 173 -28.00 24.09 -5.81
N HIS A 174 -27.10 25.04 -6.03
CA HIS A 174 -25.84 24.83 -6.75
C HIS A 174 -24.69 25.31 -5.87
N PHE A 175 -23.90 24.36 -5.36
CA PHE A 175 -22.89 24.63 -4.36
C PHE A 175 -21.56 23.95 -4.68
N TRP A 176 -20.48 24.63 -4.35
CA TRP A 176 -19.12 24.15 -4.47
C TRP A 176 -18.55 23.84 -3.09
N THR A 177 -17.73 22.81 -3.04
CA THR A 177 -16.80 22.53 -1.96
C THR A 177 -15.39 22.64 -2.53
N ILE A 178 -14.51 23.39 -1.90
CA ILE A 178 -13.11 23.53 -2.29
C ILE A 178 -12.22 22.98 -1.19
N GLY A 179 -11.10 22.39 -1.58
CA GLY A 179 -10.01 22.02 -0.67
C GLY A 179 -8.74 22.74 -1.08
N GLY A 180 -8.01 23.27 -0.11
CA GLY A 180 -6.76 23.98 -0.36
C GLY A 180 -5.71 23.71 0.69
N ASN A 181 -4.50 24.20 0.43
CA ASN A 181 -3.36 24.10 1.33
C ASN A 181 -2.87 25.50 1.71
N LEU A 182 -2.62 25.69 3.00
CA LEU A 182 -2.00 26.86 3.58
C LEU A 182 -0.55 26.55 3.92
N HIS A 183 0.38 27.20 3.23
CA HIS A 183 1.81 27.12 3.48
C HIS A 183 2.25 28.36 4.25
N THR A 184 2.91 28.15 5.39
CA THR A 184 3.42 29.23 6.23
C THR A 184 4.63 28.76 7.02
N ASP A 185 5.51 29.71 7.36
CA ASP A 185 6.67 29.47 8.20
C ASP A 185 6.33 29.46 9.71
N ARG A 186 5.08 29.78 10.06
CA ARG A 186 4.60 29.83 11.44
C ARG A 186 3.87 28.55 11.85
N PRO A 187 3.81 28.22 13.16
CA PRO A 187 2.98 27.12 13.64
C PRO A 187 1.50 27.31 13.26
N LEU A 188 0.90 26.30 12.62
CA LEU A 188 -0.49 26.35 12.17
C LEU A 188 -1.50 26.46 13.31
N GLU A 189 -1.14 26.02 14.51
CA GLU A 189 -1.95 26.12 15.73
C GLU A 189 -2.26 27.58 16.12
N GLU A 190 -1.43 28.52 15.67
CA GLU A 190 -1.55 29.95 15.95
C GLU A 190 -2.27 30.73 14.82
N ILE A 191 -2.79 30.00 13.82
CA ILE A 191 -3.40 30.57 12.63
C ILE A 191 -4.90 30.28 12.60
N GLY A 192 -5.70 31.35 12.49
CA GLY A 192 -7.13 31.26 12.21
C GLY A 192 -7.41 31.58 10.75
N LEU A 193 -8.16 30.73 10.05
CA LEU A 193 -8.62 31.00 8.70
C LEU A 193 -10.12 31.33 8.71
N ARG A 194 -10.54 32.41 8.06
CA ARG A 194 -11.95 32.81 7.98
C ARG A 194 -12.34 33.22 6.57
N LEU A 195 -13.51 32.79 6.10
CA LEU A 195 -14.13 33.32 4.89
C LEU A 195 -14.91 34.59 5.24
N ILE A 196 -14.53 35.73 4.65
CA ILE A 196 -15.10 37.03 5.03
C ILE A 196 -16.59 37.10 4.63
N GLU A 197 -16.93 36.68 3.41
CA GLU A 197 -18.26 36.89 2.83
C GLU A 197 -19.36 36.11 3.56
N THR A 198 -19.04 34.95 4.10
CA THR A 198 -19.99 34.14 4.90
C THR A 198 -19.78 34.29 6.40
N GLY A 199 -18.67 34.93 6.81
CA GLY A 199 -18.22 34.98 8.19
C GLY A 199 -17.84 33.62 8.78
N GLN A 200 -17.64 32.59 7.96
CA GLN A 200 -17.35 31.22 8.41
C GLN A 200 -15.87 31.08 8.82
N ASP A 201 -15.63 30.61 10.05
CA ASP A 201 -14.30 30.15 10.46
C ASP A 201 -14.03 28.75 9.88
N ILE A 202 -12.84 28.60 9.31
CA ILE A 202 -12.41 27.41 8.56
C ILE A 202 -11.31 26.71 9.37
N PRO A 203 -11.53 25.46 9.80
CA PRO A 203 -10.49 24.70 10.48
C PRO A 203 -9.36 24.38 9.50
N VAL A 204 -8.12 24.58 9.96
CA VAL A 204 -6.90 24.18 9.25
C VAL A 204 -6.33 22.96 9.97
N LEU A 205 -6.09 21.89 9.22
CA LEU A 205 -5.50 20.66 9.74
C LEU A 205 -4.00 20.84 10.02
N PRO A 206 -3.37 20.01 10.86
CA PRO A 206 -1.94 20.10 11.19
C PRO A 206 -0.99 20.09 9.98
N GLU A 207 -1.41 19.50 8.87
CA GLU A 207 -0.70 19.48 7.59
C GLU A 207 -0.94 20.73 6.71
N GLY A 208 -1.68 21.74 7.21
CA GLY A 208 -1.98 22.98 6.50
C GLY A 208 -3.21 22.91 5.59
N ARG A 209 -3.90 21.75 5.55
CA ARG A 209 -5.06 21.54 4.68
C ARG A 209 -6.32 22.18 5.25
N PHE A 210 -7.12 22.81 4.40
CA PHE A 210 -8.43 23.36 4.76
C PHE A 210 -9.50 22.97 3.74
N VAL A 211 -10.77 22.96 4.18
CA VAL A 211 -11.93 22.67 3.32
C VAL A 211 -13.03 23.67 3.59
N VAL A 212 -13.58 24.25 2.51
CA VAL A 212 -14.70 25.19 2.58
C VAL A 212 -15.83 24.65 1.72
N SER A 213 -17.04 24.59 2.28
CA SER A 213 -18.23 24.03 1.63
C SER A 213 -19.31 25.10 1.46
N LYS A 214 -20.33 24.78 0.65
CA LYS A 214 -21.51 25.65 0.43
C LYS A 214 -21.18 26.99 -0.24
N LEU A 215 -20.14 27.00 -1.08
CA LEU A 215 -19.77 28.16 -1.87
C LEU A 215 -20.62 28.24 -3.14
N LYS A 216 -20.84 29.45 -3.66
CA LYS A 216 -21.37 29.65 -5.02
C LYS A 216 -20.20 29.98 -5.95
N ALA A 217 -20.44 29.99 -7.25
CA ALA A 217 -19.42 30.49 -8.18
C ALA A 217 -19.23 32.00 -7.97
N GLY A 218 -17.99 32.46 -7.89
CA GLY A 218 -17.65 33.86 -7.69
C GLY A 218 -16.37 34.10 -6.90
N ASP A 219 -16.16 35.36 -6.54
CA ASP A 219 -14.99 35.82 -5.80
C ASP A 219 -15.23 35.78 -4.30
N TYR A 220 -14.22 35.31 -3.56
CA TYR A 220 -14.23 35.25 -2.11
C TYR A 220 -12.90 35.74 -1.53
N THR A 221 -12.92 36.08 -0.24
CA THR A 221 -11.75 36.56 0.50
C THR A 221 -11.54 35.71 1.74
N LEU A 222 -10.37 35.07 1.80
CA LEU A 222 -9.88 34.38 2.97
C LEU A 222 -9.06 35.35 3.82
N GLU A 223 -9.42 35.49 5.10
CA GLU A 223 -8.67 36.23 6.09
C GLU A 223 -7.86 35.24 6.94
N ILE A 224 -6.53 35.34 6.86
CA ILE A 224 -5.59 34.61 7.69
C ILE A 224 -5.23 35.49 8.88
N ARG A 225 -5.66 35.06 10.07
CA ARG A 225 -5.42 35.74 11.35
C ARG A 225 -4.24 35.07 12.06
N PHE A 226 -3.31 35.88 12.52
CA PHE A 226 -2.18 35.45 13.33
C PHE A 226 -2.36 35.96 14.75
N LYS A 227 -1.83 35.23 15.73
CA LYS A 227 -1.87 35.64 17.14
C LYS A 227 -1.18 36.99 17.39
N ASP A 228 -0.01 37.21 16.77
CA ASP A 228 0.85 38.38 17.03
C ASP A 228 1.09 39.25 15.78
N SER A 229 0.20 39.23 14.79
CA SER A 229 0.35 40.03 13.57
C SER A 229 -1.00 40.41 12.96
N PRO A 230 -1.08 41.55 12.24
CA PRO A 230 -2.31 41.95 11.57
C PRO A 230 -2.77 40.87 10.57
N PRO A 231 -4.09 40.72 10.38
CA PRO A 231 -4.63 39.71 9.48
C PRO A 231 -4.22 39.98 8.03
N ARG A 232 -3.93 38.92 7.29
CA ARG A 232 -3.68 38.98 5.85
C ARG A 232 -4.91 38.53 5.10
N ARG A 233 -5.20 39.16 3.96
CA ARG A 233 -6.35 38.82 3.11
C ARG A 233 -5.86 38.25 1.79
N HIS A 234 -6.45 37.14 1.40
CA HIS A 234 -6.14 36.44 0.15
C HIS A 234 -7.43 36.25 -0.64
N LYS A 235 -7.46 36.68 -1.90
CA LYS A 235 -8.62 36.53 -2.77
C LYS A 235 -8.57 35.18 -3.47
N ILE A 236 -9.71 34.51 -3.55
CA ILE A 236 -9.88 33.25 -4.27
C ILE A 236 -11.09 33.34 -5.21
N VAL A 237 -11.06 32.56 -6.28
CA VAL A 237 -12.17 32.42 -7.23
C VAL A 237 -12.72 31.00 -7.16
N VAL A 238 -14.03 30.84 -7.21
CA VAL A 238 -14.70 29.54 -7.17
C VAL A 238 -15.51 29.35 -8.46
N PRO A 239 -15.31 28.25 -9.21
CA PRO A 239 -14.21 27.30 -9.12
C PRO A 239 -12.89 27.85 -9.71
N ALA A 240 -11.75 27.34 -9.22
CA ALA A 240 -10.41 27.60 -9.75
C ALA A 240 -9.63 26.28 -9.93
N ALA A 241 -8.46 26.38 -10.58
CA ALA A 241 -7.59 25.24 -10.88
C ALA A 241 -6.82 24.71 -9.65
N ASP A 242 -6.54 25.56 -8.67
CA ASP A 242 -5.94 25.21 -7.39
C ASP A 242 -6.30 26.24 -6.30
N TYR A 243 -6.03 25.90 -5.05
CA TYR A 243 -6.26 26.72 -3.86
C TYR A 243 -5.04 26.66 -2.92
N GLU A 244 -3.89 27.09 -3.44
CA GLU A 244 -2.65 27.20 -2.65
C GLU A 244 -2.48 28.62 -2.10
N ILE A 245 -2.31 28.72 -0.79
CA ILE A 245 -2.14 30.00 -0.09
C ILE A 245 -0.76 29.97 0.57
N VAL A 246 0.11 30.91 0.18
CA VAL A 246 1.45 31.04 0.76
C VAL A 246 1.50 32.35 1.57
N VAL A 247 1.88 32.25 2.85
CA VAL A 247 1.82 33.38 3.80
C VAL A 247 3.03 33.48 4.71
#